data_AF-A0A822L9L9-F1
#
_entry.id   AF-A0A822L9L9-F1
#
_cell.length_a   1.000
_cell.length_b   1.000
_cell.length_c   1.000
_cell.angle_alpha   90.00
_cell.angle_beta   90.00
_cell.angle_gamma   90.00
#
_symmetry.space_group_name_H-M   'P 1'
#
loop_
_entity.id
_entity.type
_entity.pdbx_description
1 polymer ?
#
loop_
_entity_poly.entity_id
_entity_poly.type
_entity_poly.pdbx_seq_one_letter_code
_entity_poly.pdbx_strand_id
1 'polypeptide(L)'
;MEIYQFSQRQTIIMAILVLYLGKYLTKNIKFLQDYNIPDAVAGGVLASLFFGLFFAVFKWQIEFTLNVRDALLIVFFTTIGLSSKLKTLLQGGKPLLILLITAVVYLILQNLAGLGVAKVMGLDLPIGLIAGSVSLSGGHGTAIAWASIFRDNYGIAKASEIGVASATFGLVLGGIIGGPVAKWLITRNRLRANNQDQDLTVGIKQSQRNVNIDYNTMLHSILVIGLTIGLGNQINYWVTPLGLKLPDFVTCLLAGIILTNTVPLVLKRFPWPANTPSLALISDVSLGLFLSMSLMSLQLWTLIDLAGPIAILLST
;
A
#
# COMPACT_ATOMS: atom_id res chain seq x y z
N MET A 1 22.96 -14.39 -20.09
CA MET A 1 22.26 -13.94 -18.89
C MET A 1 21.16 -14.96 -18.63
N GLU A 2 21.27 -15.70 -17.54
CA GLU A 2 20.30 -16.74 -17.22
C GLU A 2 19.17 -16.12 -16.39
N ILE A 3 17.94 -16.28 -16.87
CA ILE A 3 16.73 -15.84 -16.17
C ILE A 3 16.14 -17.07 -15.48
N TYR A 4 16.11 -17.03 -14.16
CA TYR A 4 15.49 -18.06 -13.33
C TYR A 4 14.12 -17.57 -12.89
N GLN A 5 13.07 -18.14 -13.48
CA GLN A 5 11.70 -17.83 -13.09
C GLN A 5 11.26 -18.68 -11.91
N PHE A 6 10.87 -18.01 -10.84
CA PHE A 6 10.27 -18.63 -9.67
C PHE A 6 8.78 -18.85 -9.93
N SER A 7 8.38 -20.11 -9.80
CA SER A 7 6.97 -20.51 -9.86
C SER A 7 6.16 -19.81 -8.76
N GLN A 8 4.85 -19.68 -8.96
CA GLN A 8 3.94 -19.07 -7.98
C GLN A 8 4.13 -19.62 -6.55
N ARG A 9 4.31 -20.94 -6.40
CA ARG A 9 4.54 -21.57 -5.09
C ARG A 9 5.84 -21.09 -4.44
N GLN A 10 6.92 -21.04 -5.21
CA GLN A 10 8.23 -20.57 -4.73
C GLN A 10 8.19 -19.08 -4.37
N THR A 11 7.51 -18.26 -5.18
CA THR A 11 7.31 -16.84 -4.87
C THR A 11 6.58 -16.64 -3.54
N ILE A 12 5.49 -17.37 -3.30
CA ILE A 12 4.74 -17.25 -2.04
C ILE A 12 5.61 -17.65 -0.84
N ILE A 13 6.31 -18.79 -0.94
CA ILE A 13 7.20 -19.26 0.13
C ILE A 13 8.28 -18.20 0.42
N MET A 14 8.90 -17.66 -0.63
CA MET A 14 9.91 -16.62 -0.47
C MET A 14 9.32 -15.36 0.18
N ALA A 15 8.14 -14.91 -0.25
CA ALA A 15 7.48 -13.75 0.33
C ALA A 15 7.18 -13.93 1.83
N ILE A 16 6.76 -15.13 2.23
CA ILE A 16 6.54 -15.46 3.65
C ILE A 16 7.86 -15.41 4.43
N LEU A 17 8.93 -16.00 3.90
CA LEU A 17 10.26 -15.96 4.53
C LEU A 17 10.78 -14.53 4.67
N VAL A 18 10.62 -13.72 3.62
CA VAL A 18 10.96 -12.29 3.62
C VAL A 18 10.15 -11.52 4.67
N LEU A 19 8.85 -11.81 4.82
CA LEU A 19 8.01 -11.19 5.84
C LEU A 19 8.44 -11.60 7.26
N TYR A 20 8.77 -12.87 7.49
CA TYR A 20 9.31 -13.33 8.78
C TYR A 20 10.68 -12.70 9.09
N LEU A 21 11.55 -12.57 8.09
CA LEU A 21 12.82 -11.87 8.21
C LEU A 21 12.58 -10.40 8.59
N GLY A 22 11.63 -9.74 7.94
CA GLY A 22 11.18 -8.39 8.27
C GLY A 22 10.76 -8.24 9.73
N LYS A 23 9.87 -9.14 10.20
CA LYS A 23 9.44 -9.22 11.61
C LYS A 23 10.60 -9.40 12.58
N TYR A 24 11.58 -10.22 12.20
CA TYR A 24 12.78 -10.42 13.01
C TYR A 24 13.61 -9.13 13.08
N LEU A 25 13.82 -8.45 11.95
CA LEU A 25 14.60 -7.21 11.89
C LEU A 25 13.94 -6.09 12.70
N THR A 26 12.65 -5.84 12.49
CA THR A 26 11.91 -4.79 13.21
C THR A 26 11.84 -5.07 14.71
N LYS A 27 11.76 -6.34 15.14
CA LYS A 27 11.79 -6.70 16.56
C LYS A 27 13.15 -6.49 17.23
N ASN A 28 14.26 -6.59 16.49
CA ASN A 28 15.61 -6.52 17.07
C ASN A 28 16.30 -5.16 16.86
N ILE A 29 15.88 -4.36 15.88
CA ILE A 29 16.53 -3.09 15.53
C ILE A 29 15.69 -1.91 16.03
N LYS A 30 16.20 -1.18 17.03
CA LYS A 30 15.52 0.00 17.63
C LYS A 30 15.18 1.08 16.62
N PHE A 31 16.07 1.36 15.67
CA PHE A 31 15.81 2.34 14.60
C PHE A 31 14.53 2.02 13.83
N LEU A 32 14.31 0.74 13.46
CA LEU A 32 13.10 0.35 12.73
C LEU A 32 11.82 0.50 13.59
N GLN A 33 11.94 0.31 14.91
CA GLN A 33 10.84 0.49 15.87
C GLN A 33 10.50 1.96 16.09
N ASP A 34 11.51 2.79 16.35
CA ASP A 34 11.35 4.20 16.66
C ASP A 34 10.73 4.98 15.50
N TYR A 35 11.01 4.56 14.25
CA TYR A 35 10.44 5.14 13.03
C TYR A 35 9.25 4.37 12.45
N ASN A 36 8.73 3.36 13.18
CA ASN A 36 7.57 2.56 12.81
C ASN A 36 7.62 2.00 11.38
N ILE A 37 8.79 1.50 10.97
CA ILE A 37 8.98 0.92 9.64
C ILE A 37 8.24 -0.45 9.57
N PRO A 38 7.37 -0.68 8.57
CA PRO A 38 6.63 -1.93 8.46
C PRO A 38 7.53 -3.16 8.26
N ASP A 39 7.16 -4.28 8.87
CA ASP A 39 7.88 -5.56 8.75
C ASP A 39 8.14 -5.95 7.29
N ALA A 40 7.11 -5.87 6.45
CA ALA A 40 7.19 -6.22 5.04
C ALA A 40 8.20 -5.35 4.28
N VAL A 41 8.34 -4.08 4.67
CA VAL A 41 9.28 -3.13 4.08
C VAL A 41 10.71 -3.48 4.46
N ALA A 42 10.97 -3.67 5.75
CA ALA A 42 12.31 -4.03 6.25
C ALA A 42 12.82 -5.33 5.60
N GLY A 43 11.98 -6.37 5.58
CA GLY A 43 12.34 -7.65 4.96
C GLY A 43 12.50 -7.53 3.44
N GLY A 44 11.56 -6.87 2.77
CA GLY A 44 11.54 -6.75 1.31
C GLY A 44 12.72 -5.96 0.75
N VAL A 45 13.11 -4.86 1.39
CA VAL A 45 14.30 -4.08 1.00
C VAL A 45 15.59 -4.88 1.20
N LEU A 46 15.71 -5.61 2.30
CA LEU A 46 16.89 -6.46 2.52
C LEU A 46 16.96 -7.61 1.49
N ALA A 47 15.82 -8.18 1.12
CA ALA A 47 15.74 -9.20 0.07
C ALA A 47 16.12 -8.64 -1.31
N SER A 48 15.63 -7.45 -1.68
CA SER A 48 15.98 -6.83 -2.98
C SER A 48 17.45 -6.44 -3.06
N LEU A 49 18.06 -5.99 -1.96
CA LEU A 49 19.50 -5.79 -1.86
C LEU A 49 20.27 -7.11 -2.03
N PHE A 50 19.83 -8.18 -1.37
CA PHE A 50 20.43 -9.50 -1.50
C PHE A 50 20.39 -10.02 -2.95
N PHE A 51 19.22 -9.99 -3.58
CA PHE A 51 19.08 -10.41 -4.98
C PHE A 51 19.82 -9.47 -5.95
N GLY A 52 19.89 -8.17 -5.65
CA GLY A 52 20.69 -7.21 -6.40
C GLY A 52 22.18 -7.51 -6.35
N LEU A 53 22.71 -7.85 -5.18
CA LEU A 53 24.11 -8.27 -5.02
C LEU A 53 24.38 -9.60 -5.72
N PHE A 54 23.44 -10.55 -5.60
CA PHE A 54 23.52 -11.84 -6.29
C PHE A 54 23.56 -11.66 -7.83
N PHE A 55 22.70 -10.79 -8.37
CA PHE A 55 22.74 -10.42 -9.78
C PHE A 55 24.08 -9.75 -10.17
N ALA A 56 24.61 -8.86 -9.33
CA ALA A 56 25.87 -8.17 -9.62
C ALA A 56 27.05 -9.13 -9.78
N VAL A 57 27.13 -10.17 -8.93
CA VAL A 57 28.20 -11.18 -8.88
C VAL A 57 28.01 -12.29 -9.92
N PHE A 58 26.83 -12.90 -9.97
CA PHE A 58 26.58 -14.12 -10.77
C PHE A 58 25.92 -13.84 -12.13
N LYS A 59 25.42 -12.61 -12.36
CA LYS A 59 24.65 -12.23 -13.57
C LYS A 59 23.41 -13.10 -13.81
N TRP A 60 22.84 -13.67 -12.75
CA TRP A 60 21.58 -14.41 -12.77
C TRP A 60 20.44 -13.49 -12.37
N GLN A 61 19.43 -13.38 -13.24
CA GLN A 61 18.22 -12.60 -12.96
C GLN A 61 17.14 -13.53 -12.43
N ILE A 62 16.67 -13.23 -11.22
CA ILE A 62 15.54 -13.94 -10.62
C ILE A 62 14.27 -13.17 -10.92
N GLU A 63 13.30 -13.84 -11.52
CA GLU A 63 11.98 -13.27 -11.79
C GLU A 63 10.92 -13.99 -10.98
N PHE A 64 10.01 -13.22 -10.40
CA PHE A 64 8.95 -13.74 -9.54
C PHE A 64 7.61 -13.67 -10.27
N THR A 65 6.79 -14.72 -10.13
CA THR A 65 5.40 -14.70 -10.58
C THR A 65 4.54 -13.86 -9.62
N LEU A 66 3.97 -12.73 -10.09
CA LEU A 66 3.32 -11.72 -9.22
C LEU A 66 1.78 -11.71 -9.24
N ASN A 67 1.11 -12.66 -9.90
CA ASN A 67 -0.37 -12.70 -9.94
C ASN A 67 -1.01 -12.72 -8.54
N VAL A 68 -0.35 -13.39 -7.58
CA VAL A 68 -0.82 -13.47 -6.19
C VAL A 68 -0.68 -12.13 -5.47
N ARG A 69 0.39 -11.36 -5.76
CA ARG A 69 0.56 -10.00 -5.23
C ARG A 69 -0.63 -9.13 -5.63
N ASP A 70 -1.03 -9.19 -6.90
CA ASP A 70 -2.12 -8.37 -7.42
C ASP A 70 -3.48 -8.76 -6.80
N ALA A 71 -3.72 -10.06 -6.63
CA ALA A 71 -4.90 -10.55 -5.92
C ALA A 71 -4.93 -10.09 -4.44
N LEU A 72 -3.79 -10.17 -3.75
CA LEU A 72 -3.69 -9.74 -2.34
C LEU A 72 -3.86 -8.21 -2.19
N LEU A 73 -3.38 -7.42 -3.15
CA LEU A 73 -3.63 -5.98 -3.21
C LEU A 73 -5.13 -5.70 -3.28
N ILE A 74 -5.86 -6.38 -4.18
CA ILE A 74 -7.31 -6.23 -4.32
C ILE A 74 -8.02 -6.64 -3.03
N VAL A 75 -7.67 -7.80 -2.46
CA VAL A 75 -8.25 -8.26 -1.17
C VAL A 75 -8.01 -7.23 -0.08
N PHE A 76 -6.78 -6.74 0.07
CA PHE A 76 -6.43 -5.73 1.08
C PHE A 76 -7.29 -4.46 0.96
N PHE A 77 -7.34 -3.83 -0.22
CA PHE A 77 -8.15 -2.62 -0.40
C PHE A 77 -9.66 -2.87 -0.30
N THR A 78 -10.12 -4.08 -0.65
CA THR A 78 -11.50 -4.51 -0.39
C THR A 78 -11.80 -4.54 1.10
N THR A 79 -10.91 -5.12 1.91
CA THR A 79 -11.08 -5.14 3.37
C THR A 79 -11.07 -3.74 3.99
N ILE A 80 -10.25 -2.81 3.47
CA ILE A 80 -10.30 -1.38 3.87
C ILE A 80 -11.67 -0.79 3.58
N GLY A 81 -12.21 -1.01 2.37
CA GLY A 81 -13.54 -0.55 2.00
C GLY A 81 -14.62 -1.10 2.93
N LEU A 82 -14.56 -2.40 3.22
CA LEU A 82 -15.48 -3.08 4.14
C LEU A 82 -15.38 -2.59 5.59
N SER A 83 -14.27 -2.01 6.01
CA SER A 83 -14.14 -1.41 7.35
C SER A 83 -14.51 0.08 7.40
N SER A 84 -14.76 0.71 6.25
CA SER A 84 -14.98 2.16 6.15
C SER A 84 -16.46 2.55 6.32
N LYS A 85 -16.80 3.04 7.52
CA LYS A 85 -18.14 3.57 7.83
C LYS A 85 -18.20 5.07 7.51
N LEU A 86 -19.07 5.46 6.57
CA LEU A 86 -19.27 6.85 6.15
C LEU A 86 -19.71 7.74 7.33
N LYS A 87 -20.50 7.19 8.27
CA LYS A 87 -20.88 7.93 9.49
C LYS A 87 -19.67 8.32 10.34
N THR A 88 -18.70 7.42 10.49
CA THR A 88 -17.45 7.68 11.21
C THR A 88 -16.56 8.67 10.46
N LEU A 89 -16.52 8.57 9.13
CA LEU A 89 -15.81 9.54 8.30
C LEU A 89 -16.40 10.95 8.45
N LEU A 90 -17.73 11.09 8.39
CA LEU A 90 -18.43 12.36 8.56
C LEU A 90 -18.26 12.97 9.97
N GLN A 91 -18.09 12.15 11.00
CA GLN A 91 -17.75 12.61 12.36
C GLN A 91 -16.40 13.33 12.42
N GLY A 92 -15.50 13.08 11.46
CA GLY A 92 -14.24 13.81 11.32
C GLY A 92 -14.42 15.32 11.07
N GLY A 93 -15.61 15.75 10.64
CA GLY A 93 -16.05 17.14 10.61
C GLY A 93 -15.09 18.12 9.92
N LYS A 94 -14.88 19.29 10.56
CA LYS A 94 -14.01 20.35 10.03
C LYS A 94 -12.54 19.91 9.88
N PRO A 95 -11.91 19.19 10.84
CA PRO A 95 -10.56 18.66 10.66
C PRO A 95 -10.39 17.78 9.42
N LEU A 96 -11.35 16.89 9.13
CA LEU A 96 -11.30 16.05 7.95
C LEU A 96 -11.36 16.87 6.65
N LEU A 97 -12.23 17.88 6.58
CA LEU A 97 -12.33 18.75 5.42
C LEU A 97 -11.04 19.56 5.20
N ILE A 98 -10.45 20.09 6.27
CA ILE A 98 -9.17 20.80 6.21
C ILE A 98 -8.08 19.85 5.69
N LEU A 99 -7.99 18.64 6.26
CA LEU A 99 -7.02 17.63 5.83
C LEU A 99 -7.18 17.29 4.34
N LEU A 100 -8.43 17.11 3.87
CA LEU A 100 -8.72 16.80 2.47
C LEU A 100 -8.28 17.94 1.55
N ILE A 101 -8.68 19.18 1.83
CA ILE A 101 -8.30 20.34 1.01
C ILE A 101 -6.79 20.52 1.00
N THR A 102 -6.14 20.44 2.17
CA THR A 102 -4.68 20.52 2.26
C THR A 102 -4.01 19.41 1.47
N ALA A 103 -4.47 18.16 1.57
CA ALA A 103 -3.93 17.04 0.81
C ALA A 103 -4.06 17.26 -0.71
N VAL A 104 -5.22 17.73 -1.18
CA VAL A 104 -5.44 18.03 -2.61
C VAL A 104 -4.52 19.16 -3.10
N VAL A 105 -4.37 20.24 -2.32
CA VAL A 105 -3.45 21.33 -2.67
C VAL A 105 -2.01 20.82 -2.73
N TYR A 106 -1.57 20.04 -1.73
CA TYR A 106 -0.23 19.45 -1.72
C TYR A 106 -0.02 18.47 -2.88
N LEU A 107 -1.04 17.69 -3.28
CA LEU A 107 -0.97 16.83 -4.46
C LEU A 107 -0.69 17.64 -5.75
N ILE A 108 -1.35 18.79 -5.91
CA ILE A 108 -1.11 19.69 -7.05
C ILE A 108 0.31 20.24 -7.00
N LEU A 109 0.76 20.74 -5.84
CA LEU A 109 2.12 21.26 -5.66
C LEU A 109 3.18 20.17 -5.93
N GLN A 110 2.95 18.95 -5.44
CA GLN A 110 3.82 17.81 -5.64
C GLN A 110 3.89 17.40 -7.12
N ASN A 111 2.78 17.46 -7.85
CA ASN A 111 2.78 17.25 -9.29
C ASN A 111 3.62 18.30 -10.01
N LEU A 112 3.44 19.58 -9.68
CA LEU A 112 4.22 20.67 -10.28
C LEU A 112 5.72 20.53 -9.97
N ALA A 113 6.07 20.21 -8.72
CA ALA A 113 7.45 19.96 -8.32
C ALA A 113 8.05 18.76 -9.05
N GLY A 114 7.35 17.62 -9.09
CA GLY A 114 7.80 16.42 -9.77
C GLY A 114 8.01 16.62 -11.27
N LEU A 115 7.06 17.30 -11.94
CA LEU A 115 7.20 17.69 -13.35
C LEU A 115 8.38 18.65 -13.57
N GLY A 116 8.58 19.61 -12.66
CA GLY A 116 9.70 20.56 -12.69
C GLY A 116 11.05 19.87 -12.58
N VAL A 117 11.22 18.98 -11.59
CA VAL A 117 12.45 18.21 -11.40
C VAL A 117 12.72 17.32 -12.60
N ALA A 118 11.71 16.58 -13.09
CA ALA A 118 11.87 15.74 -14.28
C ALA A 118 12.37 16.55 -15.49
N LYS A 119 11.80 17.75 -15.71
CA LYS A 119 12.22 18.66 -16.79
C LYS A 119 13.66 19.14 -16.63
N VAL A 120 14.07 19.57 -15.43
CA VAL A 120 15.43 20.05 -15.14
C VAL A 120 16.47 18.94 -15.35
N MET A 121 16.08 17.70 -15.02
CA MET A 121 16.95 16.53 -15.14
C MET A 121 16.92 15.87 -16.52
N GLY A 122 16.19 16.44 -17.49
CA GLY A 122 16.08 15.90 -18.84
C GLY A 122 15.34 14.56 -18.92
N LEU A 123 14.48 14.25 -17.94
CA LEU A 123 13.66 13.04 -17.90
C LEU A 123 12.28 13.28 -18.53
N ASP A 124 11.65 12.18 -18.93
CA ASP A 124 10.25 12.21 -19.35
C ASP A 124 9.36 12.70 -18.20
N LEU A 125 8.52 13.71 -18.49
CA LEU A 125 7.65 14.35 -17.50
C LEU A 125 6.81 13.36 -16.66
N PRO A 126 6.23 12.27 -17.22
CA PRO A 126 5.43 11.35 -16.41
C PRO A 126 6.27 10.57 -15.38
N ILE A 127 7.61 10.47 -15.54
CA ILE A 127 8.49 9.93 -14.49
C ILE A 127 8.35 10.77 -13.21
N GLY A 128 8.20 12.09 -13.36
CA GLY A 128 8.03 12.98 -12.22
C GLY A 128 6.71 12.78 -11.47
N LEU A 129 5.66 12.36 -12.18
CA LEU A 129 4.36 12.04 -11.56
C LEU A 129 4.39 10.69 -10.86
N ILE A 130 4.94 9.66 -11.52
CA ILE A 130 4.99 8.31 -10.94
C ILE A 130 5.93 8.26 -9.73
N ALA A 131 7.10 8.91 -9.79
CA ALA A 131 8.02 9.00 -8.65
C ALA A 131 7.52 9.96 -7.56
N GLY A 132 6.69 10.93 -7.92
CA GLY A 132 6.09 11.93 -7.03
C GLY A 132 4.75 11.47 -6.45
N SER A 133 3.68 12.20 -6.75
CA SER A 133 2.37 12.05 -6.09
C SER A 133 1.76 10.65 -6.18
N VAL A 134 1.90 9.97 -7.32
CA VAL A 134 1.33 8.62 -7.53
C VAL A 134 1.88 7.64 -6.52
N SER A 135 3.16 7.78 -6.16
CA SER A 135 3.85 6.89 -5.21
C SER A 135 3.89 7.43 -3.79
N LEU A 136 4.20 8.72 -3.62
CA LEU A 136 4.37 9.35 -2.31
C LEU A 136 3.05 9.58 -1.58
N SER A 137 1.99 9.92 -2.31
CA SER A 137 0.64 10.06 -1.74
C SER A 137 -0.20 8.82 -1.96
N GLY A 138 -0.14 8.23 -3.16
CA GLY A 138 -0.91 7.03 -3.50
C GLY A 138 -0.37 5.72 -2.93
N GLY A 139 0.91 5.67 -2.53
CA GLY A 139 1.57 4.48 -2.00
C GLY A 139 1.79 3.36 -3.02
N HIS A 140 2.29 2.22 -2.53
CA HIS A 140 2.61 1.05 -3.35
C HIS A 140 1.43 0.55 -4.19
N GLY A 141 0.22 0.55 -3.63
CA GLY A 141 -0.98 0.09 -4.33
C GLY A 141 -1.29 0.91 -5.58
N THR A 142 -1.23 2.24 -5.46
CA THR A 142 -1.46 3.16 -6.58
C THR A 142 -0.32 3.09 -7.59
N ALA A 143 0.93 3.06 -7.12
CA ALA A 143 2.10 2.92 -8.00
C ALA A 143 2.03 1.65 -8.88
N ILE A 144 1.71 0.49 -8.28
CA ILE A 144 1.58 -0.78 -8.99
C ILE A 144 0.41 -0.73 -9.98
N ALA A 145 -0.74 -0.23 -9.56
CA ALA A 145 -1.94 -0.20 -10.38
C ALA A 145 -1.82 0.72 -11.60
N TRP A 146 -1.11 1.84 -11.46
CA TRP A 146 -0.91 2.78 -12.56
C TRP A 146 0.32 2.46 -13.41
N ALA A 147 1.24 1.60 -12.95
CA ALA A 147 2.47 1.27 -13.66
C ALA A 147 2.25 0.81 -15.11
N SER A 148 1.22 0.00 -15.37
CA SER A 148 0.87 -0.44 -16.74
C SER A 148 0.50 0.74 -17.63
N ILE A 149 -0.27 1.71 -17.13
CA ILE A 149 -0.64 2.91 -17.90
C ILE A 149 0.60 3.75 -18.22
N PHE A 150 1.51 3.94 -17.26
CA PHE A 150 2.77 4.67 -17.49
C PHE A 150 3.68 3.94 -18.49
N ARG A 151 3.71 2.62 -18.46
CA ARG A 151 4.47 1.82 -19.43
C ARG A 151 3.85 1.86 -20.82
N ASP A 152 2.56 1.55 -20.93
CA ASP A 152 1.89 1.26 -22.19
C ASP A 152 1.51 2.55 -22.95
N ASN A 153 1.16 3.63 -22.23
CA ASN A 153 0.75 4.89 -22.86
C ASN A 153 1.87 5.95 -22.91
N TYR A 154 2.84 5.87 -22.00
CA TYR A 154 3.90 6.88 -21.87
C TYR A 154 5.31 6.30 -22.08
N GLY A 155 5.45 5.02 -22.41
CA GLY A 155 6.73 4.40 -22.77
C GLY A 155 7.69 4.18 -21.59
N ILE A 156 7.24 4.36 -20.34
CA ILE A 156 8.10 4.23 -19.16
C ILE A 156 8.20 2.75 -18.79
N ALA A 157 9.16 2.06 -19.41
CA ALA A 157 9.35 0.62 -19.25
C ALA A 157 9.44 0.17 -17.76
N LYS A 158 10.12 0.98 -16.94
CA LYS A 158 10.41 0.70 -15.51
C LYS A 158 9.44 1.37 -14.53
N ALA A 159 8.20 1.62 -14.97
CA ALA A 159 7.22 2.38 -14.19
C ALA A 159 6.93 1.75 -12.81
N SER A 160 6.81 0.42 -12.75
CA SER A 160 6.52 -0.28 -11.49
C SER A 160 7.69 -0.17 -10.52
N GLU A 161 8.92 -0.31 -11.00
CA GLU A 161 10.13 -0.26 -10.20
C GLU A 161 10.35 1.15 -9.65
N ILE A 162 10.19 2.18 -10.50
CA ILE A 162 10.29 3.59 -10.09
C ILE A 162 9.24 3.87 -9.01
N GLY A 163 7.98 3.51 -9.28
CA GLY A 163 6.89 3.83 -8.36
C GLY A 163 6.99 3.10 -7.02
N VAL A 164 7.27 1.79 -7.03
CA VAL A 164 7.42 1.00 -5.79
C VAL A 164 8.64 1.46 -4.99
N ALA A 165 9.76 1.80 -5.66
CA ALA A 165 10.93 2.36 -4.97
C ALA A 165 10.61 3.71 -4.34
N SER A 166 10.02 4.65 -5.10
CA SER A 166 9.61 5.96 -4.61
C SER A 166 8.62 5.87 -3.45
N ALA A 167 7.61 4.98 -3.53
CA ALA A 167 6.66 4.78 -2.44
C ALA A 167 7.35 4.24 -1.17
N THR A 168 8.35 3.39 -1.32
CA THR A 168 9.13 2.84 -0.20
C THR A 168 9.99 3.92 0.46
N PHE A 169 10.73 4.70 -0.33
CA PHE A 169 11.49 5.82 0.21
C PHE A 169 10.59 6.87 0.84
N GLY A 170 9.47 7.19 0.20
CA GLY A 170 8.46 8.11 0.74
C GLY A 170 7.93 7.67 2.10
N LEU A 171 7.65 6.37 2.27
CA LEU A 171 7.24 5.82 3.55
C LEU A 171 8.34 5.95 4.61
N VAL A 172 9.60 5.63 4.26
CA VAL A 172 10.73 5.73 5.19
C VAL A 172 10.98 7.18 5.60
N LEU A 173 11.05 8.11 4.63
CA LEU A 173 11.23 9.55 4.88
C LEU A 173 10.04 10.11 5.66
N GLY A 174 8.82 9.69 5.33
CA GLY A 174 7.60 10.05 6.05
C GLY A 174 7.62 9.61 7.51
N GLY A 175 8.13 8.42 7.81
CA GLY A 175 8.36 7.97 9.19
C GLY A 175 9.42 8.79 9.91
N ILE A 176 10.55 9.07 9.24
CA ILE A 176 11.68 9.84 9.78
C ILE A 176 11.30 11.28 10.13
N ILE A 177 10.50 11.93 9.28
CA ILE A 177 10.06 13.32 9.49
C ILE A 177 8.80 13.36 10.36
N GLY A 178 7.83 12.49 10.08
CA GLY A 178 6.52 12.47 10.72
C GLY A 178 6.56 12.15 12.21
N GLY A 179 7.39 11.18 12.63
CA GLY A 179 7.53 10.80 14.04
C GLY A 179 7.96 11.98 14.95
N PRO A 180 9.09 12.65 14.68
CA PRO A 180 9.53 13.82 15.41
C PRO A 180 8.54 15.00 15.38
N VAL A 181 7.96 15.31 14.21
CA VAL A 181 6.98 16.40 14.06
C VAL A 181 5.73 16.11 14.89
N ALA A 182 5.21 14.88 14.82
CA ALA A 182 4.07 14.46 15.64
C ALA A 182 4.38 14.57 17.15
N LYS A 183 5.54 14.08 17.58
CA LYS A 183 5.99 14.17 18.99
C LYS A 183 6.10 15.62 19.47
N TRP A 184 6.64 16.50 18.64
CA TRP A 184 6.75 17.93 18.93
C TRP A 184 5.37 18.59 19.05
N LEU A 185 4.46 18.34 18.11
CA LEU A 185 3.09 18.86 18.16
C LEU A 185 2.31 18.37 19.37
N ILE A 186 2.41 17.07 19.71
CA ILE A 186 1.75 16.48 20.87
C ILE A 186 2.24 17.12 22.17
N THR A 187 3.56 17.27 22.31
CA THR A 187 4.19 17.79 23.54
C THR A 187 3.94 19.28 23.69
N ARG A 188 4.07 20.06 22.61
CA ARG A 188 3.83 21.51 22.59
C ARG A 188 2.38 21.85 22.91
N ASN A 189 1.43 21.14 22.31
CA ASN A 189 -0.01 21.41 22.48
C ASN A 189 -0.64 20.62 23.64
N ARG A 190 0.16 19.84 24.38
CA ARG A 190 -0.29 18.98 25.51
C ARG A 190 -1.50 18.11 25.14
N LEU A 191 -1.49 17.55 23.93
CA LEU A 191 -2.59 16.73 23.43
C LEU A 191 -2.72 15.48 24.30
N ARG A 192 -3.92 15.22 24.81
CA ARG A 192 -4.24 14.00 25.57
C ARG A 192 -5.12 13.10 24.71
N ALA A 193 -4.82 11.80 24.71
CA ALA A 193 -5.71 10.82 24.11
C ALA A 193 -7.02 10.78 24.91
N ASN A 194 -8.15 10.98 24.22
CA ASN A 194 -9.45 10.76 24.83
C ASN A 194 -9.75 9.26 24.73
N ASN A 195 -9.71 8.53 25.85
CA ASN A 195 -9.68 7.06 25.90
C ASN A 195 -11.02 6.38 25.55
N GLN A 196 -12.03 7.09 25.06
CA GLN A 196 -13.39 6.56 24.98
C GLN A 196 -13.76 5.83 23.67
N ASP A 197 -13.07 6.04 22.54
CA ASP A 197 -13.41 5.35 21.28
C ASP A 197 -12.16 5.05 20.44
N GLN A 198 -11.42 4.00 20.79
CA GLN A 198 -10.34 3.49 19.94
C GLN A 198 -10.71 2.11 19.40
N ASP A 199 -11.67 2.02 18.50
CA ASP A 199 -11.66 0.91 17.55
C ASP A 199 -10.65 1.27 16.46
N LEU A 200 -9.67 0.39 16.21
CA LEU A 200 -8.82 0.54 15.03
C LEU A 200 -9.71 0.37 13.80
N THR A 201 -9.65 1.33 12.86
CA THR A 201 -10.38 1.22 11.59
C THR A 201 -9.86 0.06 10.74
N VAL A 202 -8.58 -0.33 10.90
CA VAL A 202 -7.92 -1.43 10.17
C VAL A 202 -6.86 -2.09 11.06
N GLY A 203 -6.76 -3.42 11.00
CA GLY A 203 -5.73 -4.22 11.67
C GLY A 203 -6.06 -4.60 13.13
N ILE A 204 -5.29 -5.55 13.67
CA ILE A 204 -5.46 -6.02 15.06
C ILE A 204 -4.61 -5.17 16.02
N LYS A 205 -5.19 -4.70 17.13
CA LYS A 205 -4.40 -4.03 18.19
C LYS A 205 -3.34 -5.00 18.72
N GLN A 206 -2.08 -4.60 18.67
CA GLN A 206 -0.93 -5.37 19.17
C GLN A 206 -1.04 -5.76 20.67
N SER A 207 -1.95 -5.11 21.41
CA SER A 207 -2.28 -5.37 22.82
C SER A 207 -3.36 -6.45 23.06
N GLN A 208 -4.10 -6.91 22.06
CA GLN A 208 -5.11 -7.97 22.23
C GLN A 208 -4.47 -9.34 22.02
N ARG A 209 -3.90 -9.92 23.09
CA ARG A 209 -3.29 -11.26 23.07
C ARG A 209 -4.29 -12.42 22.93
N ASN A 210 -5.59 -12.17 23.14
CA ASN A 210 -6.65 -13.17 23.08
C ASN A 210 -7.76 -12.75 22.09
N VAL A 211 -7.41 -12.71 20.82
CA VAL A 211 -8.40 -12.59 19.76
C VAL A 211 -8.88 -14.00 19.41
N ASN A 212 -10.10 -14.36 19.79
CA ASN A 212 -10.72 -15.60 19.32
C ASN A 212 -11.14 -15.40 17.85
N ILE A 213 -10.45 -16.10 16.95
CA ILE A 213 -10.80 -16.18 15.53
C ILE A 213 -11.51 -17.52 15.33
N ASP A 214 -12.79 -17.46 14.97
CA ASP A 214 -13.58 -18.65 14.66
C ASP A 214 -13.50 -18.98 13.16
N TYR A 215 -13.61 -20.26 12.82
CA TYR A 215 -13.66 -20.72 11.43
C TYR A 215 -14.84 -20.09 10.68
N ASN A 216 -16.02 -20.01 11.31
CA ASN A 216 -17.20 -19.48 10.66
C ASN A 216 -17.07 -17.98 10.38
N THR A 217 -16.48 -17.21 11.32
CA THR A 217 -16.26 -15.76 11.11
C THR A 217 -15.22 -15.52 10.02
N MET A 218 -14.20 -16.38 9.92
CA MET A 218 -13.20 -16.34 8.85
C MET A 218 -13.83 -16.66 7.49
N LEU A 219 -14.57 -17.77 7.38
CA LEU A 219 -15.23 -18.18 6.15
C LEU A 219 -16.24 -17.12 5.67
N HIS A 220 -17.00 -16.56 6.61
CA HIS A 220 -17.94 -15.49 6.31
C HIS A 220 -17.24 -14.22 5.80
N SER A 221 -16.11 -13.84 6.41
CA SER A 221 -15.31 -12.69 5.95
C SER A 221 -14.81 -12.90 4.52
N ILE A 222 -14.30 -14.10 4.21
CA ILE A 222 -13.84 -14.46 2.86
C ILE A 222 -14.98 -14.40 1.85
N LEU A 223 -16.17 -14.92 2.20
CA LEU A 223 -17.35 -14.86 1.33
C LEU A 223 -17.73 -13.41 1.01
N VAL A 224 -17.83 -12.55 2.03
CA VAL A 224 -18.20 -11.14 1.83
C VAL A 224 -17.15 -10.40 1.01
N ILE A 225 -15.86 -10.66 1.24
CA ILE A 225 -14.77 -10.12 0.39
C ILE A 225 -14.97 -10.55 -1.07
N GLY A 226 -15.21 -11.85 -1.32
CA GLY A 226 -15.43 -12.37 -2.67
C GLY A 226 -16.63 -11.72 -3.37
N LEU A 227 -17.75 -11.58 -2.67
CA LEU A 227 -18.94 -10.88 -3.19
C LEU A 227 -18.65 -9.40 -3.47
N THR A 228 -17.87 -8.75 -2.60
CA THR A 228 -17.49 -7.35 -2.76
C THR A 228 -16.57 -7.14 -3.96
N ILE A 229 -15.61 -8.04 -4.19
CA ILE A 229 -14.75 -8.02 -5.38
C ILE A 229 -15.60 -8.22 -6.64
N GLY A 230 -16.53 -9.17 -6.63
CA GLY A 230 -17.46 -9.38 -7.74
C GLY A 230 -18.26 -8.12 -8.09
N LEU A 231 -18.76 -7.41 -7.07
CA LEU A 231 -19.44 -6.13 -7.25
C LEU A 231 -18.49 -5.01 -7.71
N GLY A 232 -17.26 -4.96 -7.21
CA GLY A 232 -16.22 -4.03 -7.66
C GLY A 232 -15.95 -4.16 -9.15
N ASN A 233 -15.75 -5.39 -9.63
CA ASN A 233 -15.56 -5.67 -11.05
C ASN A 233 -16.77 -5.21 -11.89
N GLN A 234 -17.99 -5.41 -11.40
CA GLN A 234 -19.20 -4.96 -12.08
C GLN A 234 -19.29 -3.43 -12.14
N ILE A 235 -18.90 -2.73 -11.06
CA ILE A 235 -18.79 -1.27 -11.05
C ILE A 235 -17.76 -0.83 -12.08
N ASN A 236 -16.59 -1.48 -12.15
CA ASN A 236 -15.57 -1.11 -13.12
C ASN A 236 -16.07 -1.25 -14.57
N TYR A 237 -16.79 -2.34 -14.86
CA TYR A 237 -17.41 -2.57 -16.17
C TYR A 237 -18.41 -1.48 -16.56
N TRP A 238 -19.18 -0.94 -15.61
CA TRP A 238 -20.13 0.16 -15.87
C TRP A 238 -19.46 1.53 -16.00
N VAL A 239 -18.34 1.74 -15.31
CA VAL A 239 -17.64 3.03 -15.25
C VAL A 239 -16.67 3.21 -16.42
N THR A 240 -16.11 2.11 -16.95
CA THR A 240 -15.16 2.15 -18.07
C THR A 240 -15.72 2.85 -19.33
N PRO A 241 -16.96 2.59 -19.79
CA PRO A 241 -17.55 3.29 -20.94
C PRO A 241 -17.75 4.80 -20.73
N LEU A 242 -17.78 5.27 -19.47
CA LEU A 242 -17.89 6.69 -19.13
C LEU A 242 -16.55 7.45 -19.27
N GLY A 243 -15.49 6.76 -19.73
CA GLY A 243 -14.15 7.33 -19.89
C GLY A 243 -13.33 7.36 -18.60
N LEU A 244 -13.86 6.82 -17.50
CA LEU A 244 -13.20 6.75 -16.21
C LEU A 244 -12.36 5.47 -16.12
N LYS A 245 -11.04 5.59 -16.28
CA LYS A 245 -10.10 4.48 -16.08
C LYS A 245 -9.73 4.36 -14.60
N LEU A 246 -10.48 3.54 -13.87
CA LEU A 246 -10.21 3.26 -12.46
C LEU A 246 -9.50 1.91 -12.32
N PRO A 247 -8.45 1.82 -11.49
CA PRO A 247 -7.90 0.53 -11.10
C PRO A 247 -8.92 -0.37 -10.41
N ASP A 248 -8.81 -1.69 -10.61
CA ASP A 248 -9.75 -2.66 -10.04
C ASP A 248 -9.85 -2.55 -8.51
N PHE A 249 -8.73 -2.36 -7.81
CA PHE A 249 -8.73 -2.23 -6.36
C PHE A 249 -9.52 -0.99 -5.87
N VAL A 250 -9.56 0.10 -6.65
CA VAL A 250 -10.33 1.31 -6.31
C VAL A 250 -11.82 1.00 -6.40
N THR A 251 -12.25 0.33 -7.47
CA THR A 251 -13.67 -0.06 -7.63
C THR A 251 -14.11 -1.09 -6.59
N CYS A 252 -13.24 -2.03 -6.21
CA CYS A 252 -13.49 -2.97 -5.11
C CYS A 252 -13.54 -2.29 -3.74
N LEU A 253 -12.68 -1.30 -3.49
CA LEU A 253 -12.73 -0.47 -2.29
C LEU A 253 -14.04 0.31 -2.21
N LEU A 254 -14.47 0.94 -3.32
CA LEU A 254 -15.75 1.64 -3.40
C LEU A 254 -16.94 0.69 -3.18
N ALA A 255 -16.91 -0.51 -3.77
CA ALA A 255 -17.91 -1.53 -3.51
C ALA A 255 -17.98 -1.89 -2.02
N GLY A 256 -16.83 -2.05 -1.36
CA GLY A 256 -16.76 -2.31 0.09
C GLY A 256 -17.39 -1.19 0.91
N ILE A 257 -17.09 0.08 0.58
CA ILE A 257 -17.69 1.24 1.23
C ILE A 257 -19.22 1.22 1.05
N ILE A 258 -19.71 0.98 -0.17
CA ILE A 258 -21.14 0.93 -0.45
C ILE A 258 -21.80 -0.17 0.40
N LEU A 259 -21.27 -1.39 0.37
CA LEU A 259 -21.87 -2.51 1.07
C LEU A 259 -21.86 -2.33 2.59
N THR A 260 -20.75 -1.89 3.17
CA THR A 260 -20.65 -1.67 4.63
C THR A 260 -21.62 -0.61 5.14
N ASN A 261 -21.98 0.35 4.30
CA ASN A 261 -22.91 1.40 4.68
C ASN A 261 -24.37 1.12 4.29
N THR A 262 -24.63 0.10 3.46
CA THR A 262 -25.99 -0.24 3.00
C THR A 262 -26.50 -1.56 3.57
N VAL A 263 -25.72 -2.63 3.47
CA VAL A 263 -26.13 -3.99 3.85
C VAL A 263 -26.52 -4.09 5.32
N PRO A 264 -25.75 -3.56 6.30
CA PRO A 264 -26.15 -3.62 7.71
C PRO A 264 -27.45 -2.85 8.03
N LEU A 265 -27.81 -1.85 7.21
CA LEU A 265 -29.05 -1.07 7.39
C LEU A 265 -30.27 -1.83 6.88
N VAL A 266 -30.13 -2.51 5.73
CA VAL A 266 -31.20 -3.26 5.06
C VAL A 266 -31.37 -4.66 5.66
N LEU A 267 -30.26 -5.36 5.91
CA LEU A 267 -30.19 -6.73 6.41
C LEU A 267 -29.66 -6.76 7.85
N LYS A 268 -30.42 -6.21 8.80
CA LYS A 268 -30.02 -6.10 10.23
C LYS A 268 -29.65 -7.41 10.92
N ARG A 269 -30.10 -8.56 10.39
CA ARG A 269 -29.82 -9.89 10.94
C ARG A 269 -28.61 -10.57 10.28
N PHE A 270 -28.05 -9.99 9.23
CA PHE A 270 -26.88 -10.56 8.56
C PHE A 270 -25.61 -10.19 9.34
N PRO A 271 -24.76 -11.17 9.74
CA PRO A 271 -23.59 -10.92 10.56
C PRO A 271 -22.49 -10.22 9.74
N TRP A 272 -22.49 -8.89 9.70
CA TRP A 272 -21.55 -8.14 8.88
C TRP A 272 -20.11 -8.24 9.41
N PRO A 273 -19.10 -8.54 8.58
CA PRO A 273 -17.73 -8.81 9.04
C PRO A 273 -16.91 -7.56 9.39
N ALA A 274 -17.44 -6.35 9.20
CA ALA A 274 -16.72 -5.13 9.56
C ALA A 274 -16.39 -5.11 11.06
N ASN A 275 -15.20 -4.62 11.41
CA ASN A 275 -14.65 -4.57 12.77
C ASN A 275 -14.47 -5.97 13.41
N THR A 276 -14.56 -7.06 12.65
CA THR A 276 -14.22 -8.39 13.18
C THR A 276 -12.71 -8.63 13.12
N PRO A 277 -12.15 -9.37 14.09
CA PRO A 277 -10.73 -9.69 14.04
C PRO A 277 -10.33 -10.61 12.89
N SER A 278 -11.28 -11.41 12.37
CA SER A 278 -11.07 -12.21 11.15
C SER A 278 -10.79 -11.33 9.93
N LEU A 279 -11.60 -10.28 9.71
CA LEU A 279 -11.39 -9.34 8.61
C LEU A 279 -10.07 -8.57 8.78
N ALA A 280 -9.74 -8.17 10.01
CA ALA A 280 -8.47 -7.52 10.33
C ALA A 280 -7.26 -8.42 10.04
N LEU A 281 -7.32 -9.71 10.41
CA LEU A 281 -6.24 -10.66 10.11
C LEU A 281 -6.07 -10.86 8.60
N ILE A 282 -7.16 -10.99 7.84
CA ILE A 282 -7.11 -11.11 6.37
C ILE A 282 -6.45 -9.86 5.77
N SER A 283 -6.83 -8.67 6.24
CA SER A 283 -6.23 -7.40 5.85
C SER A 283 -4.71 -7.40 6.12
N ASP A 284 -4.29 -7.72 7.35
CA ASP A 284 -2.88 -7.66 7.77
C ASP A 284 -2.01 -8.67 7.03
N VAL A 285 -2.50 -9.90 6.82
CA VAL A 285 -1.81 -10.94 6.04
C VAL A 285 -1.69 -10.52 4.57
N SER A 286 -2.78 -9.99 3.99
CA SER A 286 -2.78 -9.55 2.59
C SER A 286 -1.84 -8.36 2.38
N LEU A 287 -1.87 -7.37 3.28
CA LEU A 287 -0.96 -6.24 3.30
C LEU A 287 0.50 -6.67 3.36
N GLY A 288 0.83 -7.51 4.36
CA GLY A 288 2.20 -7.97 4.59
C GLY A 288 2.75 -8.74 3.39
N LEU A 289 1.99 -9.68 2.86
CA LEU A 289 2.43 -10.51 1.72
C LEU A 289 2.49 -9.73 0.41
N PHE A 290 1.53 -8.84 0.11
CA PHE A 290 1.61 -8.04 -1.12
C PHE A 290 2.83 -7.12 -1.09
N LEU A 291 3.08 -6.45 0.05
CA LEU A 291 4.24 -5.56 0.18
C LEU A 291 5.55 -6.34 0.09
N SER A 292 5.67 -7.47 0.79
CA SER A 292 6.87 -8.32 0.70
C SER A 292 7.12 -8.80 -0.72
N MET A 293 6.09 -9.25 -1.45
CA MET A 293 6.23 -9.65 -2.86
C MET A 293 6.66 -8.47 -3.74
N SER A 294 6.05 -7.30 -3.55
CA SER A 294 6.35 -6.10 -4.35
C SER A 294 7.80 -5.65 -4.18
N LEU A 295 8.30 -5.71 -2.94
CA LEU A 295 9.62 -5.20 -2.60
C LEU A 295 10.73 -6.19 -2.90
N MET A 296 10.53 -7.48 -2.63
CA MET A 296 11.55 -8.49 -2.94
C MET A 296 11.74 -8.65 -4.47
N SER A 297 10.71 -8.33 -5.28
CA SER A 297 10.80 -8.35 -6.73
C SER A 297 11.43 -7.09 -7.34
N LEU A 298 11.80 -6.09 -6.52
CA LEU A 298 12.43 -4.86 -7.02
C LEU A 298 13.80 -5.16 -7.62
N GLN A 299 13.97 -4.83 -8.90
CA GLN A 299 15.23 -4.94 -9.60
C GLN A 299 16.07 -3.68 -9.41
N LEU A 300 16.76 -3.55 -8.28
CA LEU A 300 17.51 -2.33 -7.91
C LEU A 300 18.53 -1.89 -8.98
N TRP A 301 19.13 -2.84 -9.70
CA TRP A 301 20.08 -2.52 -10.79
C TRP A 301 19.43 -1.76 -11.95
N THR A 302 18.12 -1.92 -12.16
CA THR A 302 17.40 -1.20 -13.22
C THR A 302 17.17 0.27 -12.85
N LEU A 303 17.30 0.63 -11.58
CA LEU A 303 17.05 1.97 -11.06
C LEU A 303 18.33 2.80 -10.90
N ILE A 304 19.52 2.23 -11.14
CA ILE A 304 20.80 2.94 -10.91
C ILE A 304 20.87 4.25 -11.70
N ASP A 305 20.48 4.22 -12.98
CA ASP A 305 20.50 5.41 -13.86
C ASP A 305 19.45 6.46 -13.45
N LEU A 306 18.41 6.04 -12.73
CA LEU A 306 17.32 6.88 -12.23
C LEU A 306 17.50 7.25 -10.75
N ALA A 307 18.50 6.71 -10.06
CA ALA A 307 18.66 6.86 -8.62
C ALA A 307 18.94 8.31 -8.22
N GLY A 308 19.83 8.99 -8.96
CA GLY A 308 20.12 10.42 -8.76
C GLY A 308 18.86 11.28 -8.94
N PRO A 309 18.16 11.16 -10.08
CA PRO A 309 16.91 11.89 -10.27
C PRO A 309 15.80 11.61 -9.28
N ILE A 310 15.60 10.34 -8.92
CA ILE A 310 14.61 9.96 -7.90
C ILE A 310 14.99 10.56 -6.55
N ALA A 311 16.26 10.53 -6.15
CA ALA A 311 16.70 11.12 -4.89
C ALA A 311 16.44 12.63 -4.81
N ILE A 312 16.66 13.37 -5.91
CA ILE A 312 16.35 14.80 -5.98
C ILE A 312 14.84 15.02 -5.91
N LEU A 313 14.04 14.22 -6.62
CA LEU A 313 12.58 14.35 -6.60
C LEU A 313 11.99 14.03 -5.21
N LEU A 314 12.58 13.07 -4.50
CA LEU A 314 12.18 12.75 -3.13
C LEU A 314 12.60 13.82 -2.11
N SER A 315 13.54 14.70 -2.47
CA SER A 315 14.00 15.80 -1.61
C SER A 315 13.14 17.07 -1.72
N THR A 316 12.25 17.14 -2.72
CA THR A 316 11.33 18.26 -2.96
C THR A 316 9.94 18.00 -2.41
#